data_AF-A0A1M6A744-F1
#
_entry.id   AF-A0A1M6A744-F1
#
_cell.length_a   1.000
_cell.length_b   1.000
_cell.length_c   1.000
_cell.angle_alpha   90.00
_cell.angle_beta   90.00
_cell.angle_gamma   90.00
#
_symmetry.space_group_name_H-M   'P 1'
#
loop_
_entity.id
_entity.type
_entity.pdbx_description
1 polymer ?
#
loop_
_entity_poly.entity_id
_entity_poly.type
_entity_poly.pdbx_seq_one_letter_code
_entity_poly.pdbx_strand_id
1 'polypeptide(L)'
;MNAVLQLIDDIENAQWQTPHDLIANRPDADHVFGGEFYFFEIEIHRTLILIEFEENGEATIVWAGSHDDYERTFKNNRRIKKNG
;
A
#
# COMPACT_ATOMS: atom_id res chain seq x y z
N MET A 1 -2.57 -13.63 15.71
CA MET A 1 -1.59 -12.66 15.18
C MET A 1 -2.35 -11.69 14.30
N ASN A 2 -2.11 -10.38 14.39
CA ASN A 2 -2.81 -9.41 13.55
C ASN A 2 -2.19 -9.46 12.15
N ALA A 3 -2.98 -9.87 11.14
CA ALA A 3 -2.49 -10.05 9.78
C ALA A 3 -1.92 -8.75 9.17
N VAL A 4 -2.38 -7.58 9.64
CA VAL A 4 -1.82 -6.28 9.26
C VAL A 4 -0.42 -6.08 9.84
N LEU A 5 -0.19 -6.47 11.10
CA LEU A 5 1.15 -6.36 11.71
C LEU A 5 2.14 -7.31 11.03
N GLN A 6 1.71 -8.53 10.69
CA GLN A 6 2.56 -9.46 9.93
C GLN A 6 2.93 -8.87 8.56
N LEU A 7 1.96 -8.26 7.88
CA LEU A 7 2.20 -7.60 6.59
C LEU A 7 3.20 -6.44 6.73
N ILE A 8 3.11 -5.64 7.80
CA ILE A 8 4.08 -4.57 8.07
C ILE A 8 5.48 -5.16 8.28
N ASP A 9 5.61 -6.17 9.13
CA ASP A 9 6.89 -6.86 9.38
C ASP A 9 7.46 -7.44 8.07
N ASP A 10 6.63 -8.06 7.22
CA ASP A 10 7.07 -8.62 5.95
C ASP A 10 7.62 -7.53 5.01
N ILE A 11 7.01 -6.34 4.99
CA ILE A 11 7.44 -5.20 4.18
C ILE A 11 8.73 -4.60 4.72
N GLU A 12 8.86 -4.43 6.04
CA GLU A 12 10.07 -3.89 6.68
C GLU A 12 11.29 -4.79 6.46
N ASN A 13 11.08 -6.10 6.38
CA ASN A 13 12.15 -7.06 6.11
C ASN A 13 12.36 -7.32 4.60
N ALA A 14 11.48 -6.81 3.75
CA ALA A 14 11.60 -6.96 2.32
C ALA A 14 12.72 -6.07 1.75
N GLN A 15 13.39 -6.56 0.71
CA GLN A 15 14.38 -5.80 -0.06
C GLN A 15 13.77 -5.30 -1.37
N TRP A 16 12.55 -4.75 -1.31
CA TRP A 16 11.86 -4.24 -2.50
C TRP A 16 12.34 -2.83 -2.81
N GLN A 17 12.90 -2.64 -4.00
CA GLN A 17 13.39 -1.33 -4.43
C GLN A 17 12.41 -0.66 -5.41
N THR A 18 11.54 -1.47 -6.01
CA THR A 18 10.59 -1.02 -7.02
C THR A 18 9.20 -1.62 -6.79
N PRO A 19 8.15 -0.97 -7.30
CA PRO A 19 6.82 -1.56 -7.45
C PRO A 19 6.82 -2.94 -8.09
N HIS A 20 7.74 -3.19 -9.03
CA HIS A 20 7.86 -4.47 -9.71
C HIS A 20 8.31 -5.58 -8.76
N ASP A 21 9.25 -5.29 -7.86
CA ASP A 21 9.72 -6.24 -6.85
C ASP A 21 8.60 -6.58 -5.86
N LEU A 22 7.82 -5.58 -5.46
CA LEU A 22 6.65 -5.77 -4.60
C LEU A 22 5.65 -6.71 -5.26
N ILE A 23 5.21 -6.44 -6.49
CA ILE A 23 4.21 -7.27 -7.19
C ILE A 23 4.74 -8.68 -7.47
N ALA A 24 6.04 -8.84 -7.74
CA ALA A 24 6.66 -10.14 -7.95
C ALA A 24 6.66 -11.01 -6.68
N ASN A 25 6.84 -10.40 -5.50
CA ASN A 25 6.84 -11.11 -4.21
C ASN A 25 5.44 -11.21 -3.58
N ARG A 26 4.56 -10.25 -3.86
CA ARG A 26 3.20 -10.12 -3.36
C ARG A 26 2.23 -9.92 -4.52
N PRO A 27 1.95 -10.98 -5.30
CA PRO A 27 0.99 -10.92 -6.40
C PRO A 27 -0.46 -10.69 -5.92
N ASP A 28 -0.70 -10.81 -4.62
CA ASP A 28 -1.95 -10.45 -3.93
C ASP A 28 -2.09 -8.94 -3.66
N ALA A 29 -1.09 -8.14 -4.06
CA ALA A 29 -1.16 -6.69 -4.03
C ALA A 29 -1.84 -6.13 -5.28
N ASP A 30 -2.83 -5.26 -5.10
CA ASP A 30 -3.54 -4.53 -6.15
C ASP A 30 -3.18 -3.04 -6.10
N HIS A 31 -2.60 -2.54 -7.19
CA HIS A 31 -2.10 -1.17 -7.29
C HIS A 31 -3.24 -0.18 -7.55
N VAL A 32 -3.35 0.85 -6.71
CA VAL A 32 -4.39 1.87 -6.87
C VAL A 32 -3.97 2.87 -7.93
N PHE A 33 -4.81 3.02 -8.96
CA PHE A 33 -4.59 3.99 -10.02
C PHE A 33 -4.31 5.41 -9.47
N GLY A 34 -3.13 5.95 -9.82
CA GLY A 34 -2.75 7.34 -9.55
C GLY A 34 -1.65 7.58 -8.50
N GLY A 35 -0.92 6.57 -8.03
CA GLY A 35 0.26 6.74 -7.16
C GLY A 35 0.72 5.45 -6.49
N GLU A 36 1.71 5.51 -5.59
CA GLU A 36 2.34 4.37 -4.90
C GLU A 36 1.47 3.79 -3.74
N PHE A 37 0.24 3.38 -4.06
CA PHE A 37 -0.69 2.80 -3.09
C PHE A 37 -1.05 1.37 -3.45
N TYR A 38 -1.07 0.47 -2.46
CA TYR A 38 -1.31 -0.95 -2.68
C TYR A 38 -2.36 -1.50 -1.71
N PHE A 39 -3.35 -2.23 -2.24
CA PHE A 39 -4.25 -3.06 -1.43
C PHE A 39 -3.71 -4.48 -1.37
N PHE A 40 -3.56 -5.04 -0.18
CA PHE A 40 -3.19 -6.44 0.01
C PHE A 40 -4.42 -7.26 0.39
N GLU A 41 -4.64 -8.36 -0.32
CA GLU A 41 -5.71 -9.33 -0.04
C GLU A 41 -5.28 -10.29 1.08
N ILE A 42 -5.33 -9.81 2.32
CA ILE A 42 -5.12 -10.65 3.51
C ILE A 42 -6.47 -11.23 3.99
N GLU A 43 -6.45 -12.50 4.42
CA GLU A 43 -7.59 -13.44 4.60
C GLU A 43 -8.77 -12.97 5.49
N ILE A 44 -8.73 -11.76 6.06
CA ILE A 44 -9.78 -11.26 6.93
C ILE A 44 -10.28 -9.85 6.55
N HIS A 45 -9.50 -9.00 5.87
CA HIS A 45 -9.95 -7.70 5.32
C HIS A 45 -8.91 -7.17 4.31
N ARG A 46 -9.34 -6.44 3.26
CA ARG A 46 -8.42 -5.71 2.37
C ARG A 46 -7.69 -4.62 3.16
N THR A 47 -6.36 -4.68 3.17
CA THR A 47 -5.50 -3.69 3.82
C THR A 47 -4.94 -2.76 2.79
N LEU A 48 -5.04 -1.46 2.99
CA LEU A 48 -4.33 -0.48 2.19
C LEU A 48 -3.02 -0.11 2.90
N ILE A 49 -1.94 -0.09 2.13
CA ILE A 49 -0.65 0.42 2.58
C ILE A 49 -0.18 1.48 1.58
N LEU A 50 0.25 2.62 2.13
CA LEU A 50 0.96 3.65 1.39
C LEU A 50 2.45 3.42 1.60
N ILE A 51 3.15 3.11 0.51
CA ILE A 51 4.59 2.90 0.50
C ILE A 51 5.18 4.00 -0.37
N GLU A 52 6.20 4.68 0.11
CA GLU A 52 6.98 5.63 -0.67
C GLU A 52 8.31 4.99 -1.01
N PHE A 53 8.60 4.84 -2.31
CA PHE A 53 9.91 4.38 -2.78
C PHE A 53 10.80 5.60 -3.04
N GLU A 54 11.96 5.62 -2.38
CA GLU A 54 12.96 6.68 -2.52
C GLU A 54 13.97 6.36 -3.62
N GLU A 55 14.63 7.40 -4.16
CA GLU A 55 15.62 7.25 -5.24
C GLU A 55 16.87 6.44 -4.83
N ASN A 56 17.12 6.30 -3.52
CA ASN A 56 18.19 5.47 -2.98
C ASN A 56 17.84 3.97 -2.91
N GLY A 57 16.61 3.59 -3.30
CA GLY A 57 16.11 2.22 -3.24
C GLY A 57 15.55 1.81 -1.88
N GLU A 58 15.35 2.76 -0.96
CA GLU A 58 14.63 2.52 0.28
C GLU A 58 13.11 2.63 0.06
N ALA A 59 12.35 1.85 0.82
CA ALA A 59 10.89 1.89 0.82
C ALA A 59 10.39 2.24 2.22
N THR A 60 9.58 3.28 2.32
CA THR A 60 9.03 3.77 3.60
C THR A 60 7.54 3.52 3.66
N ILE A 61 7.08 2.85 4.73
CA ILE A 61 5.64 2.70 5.00
C ILE A 61 5.14 4.00 5.63
N VAL A 62 4.37 4.78 4.88
CA VAL A 62 3.81 6.06 5.35
C VAL A 62 2.49 5.84 6.11
N TRP A 63 1.72 4.81 5.73
CA TRP A 63 0.44 4.50 6.36
C TRP A 63 0.01 3.06 6.09
N ALA A 64 -0.65 2.42 7.06
CA ALA A 64 -1.28 1.11 6.91
C ALA A 64 -2.62 1.06 7.66
N GLY A 65 -3.66 0.53 7.02
CA GLY A 65 -5.00 0.42 7.62
C GLY A 65 -6.02 -0.29 6.73
N SER A 66 -7.25 -0.44 7.23
CA SER A 66 -8.31 -1.15 6.48
C SER A 66 -8.87 -0.29 5.33
N HIS A 67 -9.61 -0.93 4.42
CA HIS A 67 -10.38 -0.21 3.40
C HIS A 67 -11.32 0.86 4.01
N ASP A 68 -11.99 0.55 5.12
CA ASP A 68 -12.88 1.50 5.80
C ASP A 68 -12.10 2.67 6.42
N ASP A 69 -10.92 2.42 6.98
CA ASP A 69 -10.04 3.46 7.53
C ASP A 69 -9.53 4.39 6.43
N TYR A 70 -9.20 3.82 5.26
CA TYR A 70 -8.86 4.60 4.08
C TYR A 70 -10.03 5.49 3.65
N GLU A 71 -11.23 4.92 3.54
CA GLU A 71 -12.41 5.65 3.12
C GLU A 71 -12.72 6.82 4.08
N ARG A 72 -12.54 6.61 5.39
CA ARG A 72 -12.68 7.65 6.42
C ARG A 72 -11.59 8.72 6.35
N THR A 73 -10.34 8.32 6.07
CA THR A 73 -9.17 9.22 6.13
C THR A 73 -8.98 10.01 4.84
N PHE A 74 -9.24 9.40 3.68
CA PHE A 74 -8.84 9.93 2.38
C PHE A 74 -10.00 10.19 1.40
N LYS A 75 -11.13 9.46 1.43
CA LYS A 75 -12.20 9.60 0.41
C LYS A 75 -12.79 11.01 0.32
N ASN A 76 -12.89 11.71 1.46
CA ASN A 76 -13.39 13.08 1.51
C ASN A 76 -12.36 14.13 1.03
N ASN A 77 -11.09 13.75 0.91
CA ASN A 77 -9.99 14.63 0.51
C ASN A 77 -9.51 14.38 -0.93
N ARG A 78 -9.87 13.24 -1.55
CA ARG A 78 -9.47 12.89 -2.93
C ARG A 78 -10.30 13.69 -3.95
N ARG A 79 -9.87 14.90 -4.28
CA ARG A 79 -10.44 15.69 -5.37
C ARG A 79 -9.83 15.26 -6.71
N ILE A 80 -10.60 14.51 -7.50
CA ILE A 80 -10.24 14.22 -8.90
C ILE A 80 -10.39 15.53 -9.70
N LYS A 81 -9.29 16.21 -10.02
CA LYS A 81 -9.31 17.22 -11.10
C LYS A 81 -9.34 16.46 -12.43
N LYS A 82 -10.50 16.43 -13.09
CA LYS A 82 -10.55 16.13 -14.51
C LYS A 82 -10.09 17.38 -15.25
N ASN A 83 -8.95 17.31 -15.92
CA ASN A 83 -8.56 18.33 -16.89
C ASN A 83 -9.51 18.17 -18.09
N GLY A 84 -10.26 19.24 -18.38
CA GLY A 84 -11.05 19.39 -19.61
C GLY A 84 -10.23 20.03 -20.71
#